data_AF-A0A0R2TQD2-F1
#
_entry.id   AF-A0A0R2TQD2-F1
#
_cell.length_a   1.000
_cell.length_b   1.000
_cell.length_c   1.000
_cell.angle_alpha   90.00
_cell.angle_beta   90.00
_cell.angle_gamma   90.00
#
_symmetry.space_group_name_H-M   'P 1'
#
loop_
_entity.id
_entity.type
_entity.pdbx_description
1 polymer ?
#
loop_
_entity_poly.entity_id
_entity_poly.type
_entity_poly.pdbx_seq_one_letter_code
_entity_poly.pdbx_strand_id
1 'polypeptide(L)'
;TIISCATVSPDFARTMAAKAADLGLHYLDAPISGGSIKAEAGRLSVLASGAEVAFKKAKPALDAVAEHVFALGSEVGAGSAMKSINQILCGVHIAAMAEAMTFGMTQGVSPAQTLEVISKCAGTSWMFENRGAHVVAGDYKPHSSVDIWLKDLGIALDIAGKAKFSAPLTAVALQQFVAASGSGYGLEDDAAVAKIYARNAGLKLPGEG
;
A
#
# COMPACT_ATOMS: atom_id res chain seq x y z
N THR A 1 20.05 15.97 -7.80
CA THR A 1 19.58 14.58 -7.68
C THR A 1 18.07 14.61 -7.64
N ILE A 2 17.41 13.78 -8.43
CA ILE A 2 15.96 13.55 -8.37
C ILE A 2 15.72 12.41 -7.39
N ILE A 3 14.87 12.63 -6.39
CA ILE A 3 14.43 11.59 -5.44
C ILE A 3 13.00 11.23 -5.84
N SER A 4 12.78 10.01 -6.33
CA SER A 4 11.45 9.55 -6.70
C SER A 4 10.84 8.72 -5.58
N CYS A 5 9.84 9.27 -4.91
CA CYS A 5 9.12 8.61 -3.83
C CYS A 5 7.84 7.88 -4.30
N ALA A 6 7.60 7.86 -5.61
CA ALA A 6 6.39 7.28 -6.18
C ALA A 6 6.45 5.75 -6.24
N THR A 7 5.30 5.10 -6.04
CA THR A 7 5.13 3.70 -6.43
C THR A 7 5.07 3.61 -7.95
N VAL A 8 6.09 3.01 -8.56
CA VAL A 8 6.21 2.79 -10.01
C VAL A 8 6.83 1.41 -10.26
N SER A 9 6.82 0.94 -11.51
CA SER A 9 7.52 -0.31 -11.85
C SER A 9 9.05 -0.10 -11.88
N PRO A 10 9.86 -1.15 -11.61
CA PRO A 10 11.31 -1.07 -11.73
C PRO A 10 11.80 -0.62 -13.12
N ASP A 11 11.11 -1.04 -14.19
CA ASP A 11 11.42 -0.62 -15.56
C ASP A 11 11.19 0.87 -15.78
N PHE A 12 10.11 1.40 -15.22
CA PHE A 12 9.82 2.83 -15.27
C PHE A 12 10.89 3.62 -14.51
N ALA A 13 11.25 3.19 -13.30
CA ALA A 13 12.31 3.83 -12.51
C ALA A 13 13.65 3.86 -13.27
N ARG A 14 14.05 2.74 -13.89
CA ARG A 14 15.25 2.67 -14.74
C ARG A 14 15.18 3.60 -15.95
N THR A 15 14.02 3.67 -16.60
CA THR A 15 13.79 4.57 -17.74
C THR A 15 13.94 6.04 -17.31
N MET A 16 13.40 6.40 -16.15
CA MET A 16 13.53 7.75 -15.62
C MET A 16 14.94 8.08 -15.17
N ALA A 17 15.68 7.11 -14.63
CA ALA A 17 17.09 7.27 -14.30
C ALA A 17 17.96 7.53 -15.54
N ALA A 18 17.72 6.80 -16.65
CA ALA A 18 18.41 7.05 -17.91
C ALA A 18 18.14 8.47 -18.43
N LYS A 19 16.87 8.90 -18.45
CA LYS A 19 16.49 10.28 -18.83
C LYS A 19 17.12 11.35 -17.94
N ALA A 20 17.23 11.09 -16.63
CA ALA A 20 17.90 11.99 -15.71
C ALA A 20 19.41 12.08 -16.03
N ALA A 21 20.04 10.95 -16.35
CA ALA A 21 21.45 10.89 -16.71
C ALA A 21 21.76 11.66 -18.01
N ASP A 22 20.89 11.61 -19.01
CA ASP A 22 21.01 12.40 -20.25
C ASP A 22 21.03 13.92 -19.98
N LEU A 23 20.45 14.34 -18.86
CA LEU A 23 20.44 15.74 -18.39
C LEU A 23 21.57 16.03 -17.37
N GLY A 24 22.50 15.10 -17.15
CA GLY A 24 23.56 15.23 -16.15
C GLY A 24 23.08 15.15 -14.70
N LEU A 25 21.88 14.62 -14.46
CA LEU A 25 21.28 14.49 -13.13
C LEU A 25 21.42 13.06 -12.61
N HIS A 26 21.60 12.92 -11.29
CA HIS A 26 21.45 11.62 -10.61
C HIS A 26 20.00 11.36 -10.25
N TYR A 27 19.62 10.09 -10.20
CA TYR A 27 18.29 9.62 -9.82
C TYR A 27 18.40 8.64 -8.65
N LEU A 28 17.50 8.79 -7.67
CA LEU A 28 17.34 7.88 -6.54
C LEU A 28 15.90 7.34 -6.56
N ASP A 29 15.76 6.03 -6.79
CA ASP A 29 14.48 5.32 -6.68
C ASP A 29 14.23 5.02 -5.22
N ALA A 30 13.33 5.78 -4.59
CA ALA A 30 13.16 5.85 -3.14
C ALA A 30 11.68 5.86 -2.71
N PRO A 31 10.83 4.91 -3.17
CA PRO A 31 9.45 4.82 -2.70
C PRO A 31 9.36 4.65 -1.19
N ILE A 32 8.24 5.11 -0.63
CA ILE A 32 8.03 5.21 0.81
C ILE A 32 6.98 4.23 1.34
N SER A 33 7.08 3.89 2.63
CA SER A 33 6.09 3.13 3.39
C SER A 33 5.91 3.72 4.80
N GLY A 34 4.70 3.64 5.35
CA GLY A 34 4.42 4.08 6.73
C GLY A 34 3.08 4.80 6.97
N GLY A 35 2.35 5.17 5.92
CA GLY A 35 1.08 5.89 6.03
C GLY A 35 1.21 7.37 6.39
N SER A 36 0.09 8.09 6.42
CA SER A 36 0.02 9.55 6.64
C SER A 36 0.60 9.97 8.00
N ILE A 37 0.32 9.21 9.06
CA ILE A 37 0.79 9.51 10.43
C ILE A 37 2.33 9.48 10.51
N LYS A 38 2.97 8.48 9.91
CA LYS A 38 4.45 8.44 9.87
C LYS A 38 5.02 9.50 8.94
N ALA A 39 4.32 9.85 7.86
CA ALA A 39 4.74 10.94 6.97
C ALA A 39 4.78 12.28 7.69
N GLU A 40 3.71 12.63 8.41
CA GLU A 40 3.61 13.88 9.18
C GLU A 40 4.68 13.97 10.28
N ALA A 41 5.00 12.84 10.91
CA ALA A 41 6.02 12.77 11.95
C ALA A 41 7.47 12.73 11.43
N GLY A 42 7.70 12.71 10.10
CA GLY A 42 9.05 12.54 9.53
C GLY A 42 9.66 11.16 9.82
N ARG A 43 8.82 10.13 9.92
CA ARG A 43 9.19 8.76 10.33
C ARG A 43 8.90 7.71 9.27
N LEU A 44 9.02 8.08 8.00
CA LEU A 44 8.78 7.14 6.90
C LEU A 44 9.89 6.08 6.83
N SER A 45 9.54 4.93 6.27
CA SER A 45 10.51 3.99 5.75
C SER A 45 10.72 4.27 4.26
N VAL A 46 11.95 4.57 3.88
CA VAL A 46 12.35 4.81 2.49
C VAL A 46 13.04 3.56 1.96
N LEU A 47 12.54 3.03 0.84
CA LEU A 47 13.07 1.86 0.15
C LEU A 47 13.93 2.36 -1.03
N ALA A 48 15.19 2.68 -0.78
CA ALA A 48 16.02 3.42 -1.72
C ALA A 48 17.00 2.53 -2.51
N SER A 49 17.19 2.83 -3.79
CA SER A 49 18.21 2.23 -4.64
C SER A 49 18.75 3.24 -5.67
N GLY A 50 20.03 3.15 -5.98
CA GLY A 50 20.71 4.07 -6.89
C GLY A 50 22.16 4.35 -6.48
N ALA A 51 22.87 5.10 -7.32
CA ALA A 51 24.30 5.35 -7.14
C ALA A 51 24.60 6.03 -5.79
N GLU A 52 25.78 5.74 -5.21
CA GLU A 52 26.20 6.29 -3.92
C GLU A 52 26.19 7.83 -3.90
N VAL A 53 26.53 8.47 -5.01
CA VAL A 53 26.45 9.93 -5.16
C VAL A 53 25.02 10.47 -5.06
N ALA A 54 24.02 9.70 -5.51
CA ALA A 54 22.61 10.05 -5.37
C ALA A 54 22.20 10.02 -3.90
N PHE A 55 22.58 8.96 -3.18
CA PHE A 55 22.36 8.84 -1.73
C PHE A 55 23.02 9.98 -0.95
N LYS A 56 24.32 10.26 -1.20
CA LYS A 56 25.05 11.34 -0.53
C LYS A 56 24.37 12.69 -0.70
N LYS A 57 23.95 13.03 -1.93
CA LYS A 57 23.24 14.28 -2.22
C LYS A 57 21.81 14.32 -1.64
N ALA A 58 21.14 13.18 -1.54
CA ALA A 58 19.79 13.07 -0.99
C ALA A 58 19.76 13.02 0.55
N LYS A 59 20.90 12.73 1.20
CA LYS A 59 20.98 12.49 2.65
C LYS A 59 20.26 13.55 3.51
N PRO A 60 20.44 14.87 3.31
CA PRO A 60 19.77 15.86 4.16
C PRO A 60 18.23 15.79 4.09
N ALA A 61 17.68 15.50 2.91
CA ALA A 61 16.24 15.33 2.74
C ALA A 61 15.76 14.01 3.35
N LEU A 62 16.52 12.93 3.15
CA LEU A 62 16.20 11.61 3.71
C LEU A 62 16.22 11.63 5.24
N ASP A 63 17.24 12.23 5.85
CA ASP A 63 17.36 12.38 7.31
C ASP A 63 16.19 13.18 7.92
N ALA A 64 15.56 14.07 7.15
CA ALA A 64 14.47 14.92 7.64
C ALA A 64 13.09 14.25 7.59
N VAL A 65 12.92 13.22 6.76
CA VAL A 65 11.59 12.61 6.48
C VAL A 65 11.51 11.13 6.83
N ALA A 66 12.65 10.49 7.11
CA ALA A 66 12.73 9.04 7.29
C ALA A 66 13.23 8.66 8.68
N GLU A 67 12.54 7.69 9.29
CA GLU A 67 13.06 6.93 10.44
C GLU A 67 14.01 5.83 9.97
N HIS A 68 13.74 5.27 8.78
CA HIS A 68 14.55 4.20 8.18
C HIS A 68 14.80 4.48 6.70
N VAL A 69 16.06 4.34 6.28
CA VAL A 69 16.45 4.32 4.87
C VAL A 69 17.10 2.98 4.56
N PHE A 70 16.40 2.14 3.80
CA PHE A 70 16.92 0.86 3.33
C PHE A 70 17.64 1.09 2.00
N ALA A 71 18.96 0.89 1.98
CA ALA A 71 19.77 0.97 0.76
C ALA A 71 19.80 -0.41 0.06
N LEU A 72 19.06 -0.53 -1.03
CA LEU A 72 18.76 -1.78 -1.74
C LEU A 72 19.67 -2.02 -2.96
N GLY A 73 20.83 -1.37 -2.99
CA GLY A 73 21.85 -1.54 -4.03
C GLY A 73 22.13 -0.27 -4.84
N SER A 74 23.18 -0.34 -5.67
CA SER A 74 23.66 0.76 -6.52
C SER A 74 22.79 1.00 -7.75
N GLU A 75 22.03 0.00 -8.17
CA GLU A 75 21.22 0.05 -9.39
C GLU A 75 19.81 0.54 -9.10
N VAL A 76 19.29 1.40 -9.98
CA VAL A 76 17.91 1.89 -9.90
C VAL A 76 16.92 0.75 -10.21
N GLY A 77 15.85 0.68 -9.41
CA GLY A 77 14.71 -0.20 -9.61
C GLY A 77 14.50 -1.22 -8.49
N ALA A 78 15.52 -1.48 -7.64
CA ALA A 78 15.37 -2.37 -6.49
C ALA A 78 14.44 -1.79 -5.42
N GLY A 79 14.42 -0.46 -5.27
CA GLY A 79 13.47 0.26 -4.40
C GLY A 79 12.03 0.06 -4.85
N SER A 80 11.75 0.30 -6.12
CA SER A 80 10.46 0.05 -6.76
C SER A 80 10.03 -1.43 -6.70
N ALA A 81 10.98 -2.36 -6.86
CA ALA A 81 10.71 -3.79 -6.73
C ALA A 81 10.31 -4.17 -5.29
N MET A 82 11.08 -3.69 -4.30
CA MET A 82 10.76 -3.91 -2.88
C MET A 82 9.42 -3.26 -2.50
N LYS A 83 9.13 -2.08 -3.03
CA LYS A 83 7.81 -1.44 -2.84
C LYS A 83 6.69 -2.28 -3.41
N SER A 84 6.88 -2.90 -4.58
CA SER A 84 5.86 -3.78 -5.19
C SER A 84 5.59 -5.00 -4.32
N ILE A 85 6.63 -5.60 -3.73
CA ILE A 85 6.48 -6.69 -2.74
C ILE A 85 5.66 -6.22 -1.53
N ASN A 86 5.98 -5.04 -0.99
CA ASN A 86 5.23 -4.45 0.12
C ASN A 86 3.75 -4.22 -0.27
N GLN A 87 3.48 -3.68 -1.46
CA GLN A 87 2.10 -3.39 -1.89
C GLN A 87 1.28 -4.65 -2.14
N ILE A 88 1.89 -5.76 -2.58
CA ILE A 88 1.21 -7.06 -2.64
C ILE A 88 0.68 -7.43 -1.25
N LEU A 89 1.55 -7.44 -0.24
CA LEU A 89 1.17 -7.78 1.13
C LEU A 89 0.11 -6.82 1.65
N CYS A 90 0.31 -5.52 1.46
CA CYS A 90 -0.63 -4.54 1.97
C CYS A 90 -2.03 -4.66 1.36
N GLY A 91 -2.14 -4.74 0.04
CA GLY A 91 -3.45 -4.84 -0.62
C GLY A 91 -4.16 -6.15 -0.31
N VAL A 92 -3.42 -7.27 -0.25
CA VAL A 92 -3.99 -8.57 0.15
C VAL A 92 -4.48 -8.52 1.60
N HIS A 93 -3.70 -7.95 2.52
CA HIS A 93 -4.11 -7.86 3.93
C HIS A 93 -5.31 -6.94 4.15
N ILE A 94 -5.46 -5.86 3.38
CA ILE A 94 -6.65 -5.00 3.46
C ILE A 94 -7.90 -5.74 2.93
N ALA A 95 -7.79 -6.43 1.80
CA ALA A 95 -8.89 -7.24 1.27
C ALA A 95 -9.28 -8.37 2.26
N ALA A 96 -8.28 -9.05 2.84
CA ALA A 96 -8.50 -10.07 3.86
C ALA A 96 -9.11 -9.51 5.15
N MET A 97 -8.73 -8.29 5.56
CA MET A 97 -9.34 -7.59 6.70
C MET A 97 -10.83 -7.35 6.46
N ALA A 98 -11.18 -6.83 5.29
CA ALA A 98 -12.57 -6.57 4.91
C ALA A 98 -13.41 -7.86 4.92
N GLU A 99 -12.89 -8.93 4.33
CA GLU A 99 -13.54 -10.25 4.34
C GLU A 99 -13.71 -10.79 5.77
N ALA A 100 -12.63 -10.80 6.57
CA ALA A 100 -12.65 -11.38 7.91
C ALA A 100 -13.57 -10.60 8.87
N MET A 101 -13.54 -9.27 8.84
CA MET A 101 -14.38 -8.45 9.72
C MET A 101 -15.86 -8.59 9.39
N THR A 102 -16.23 -8.58 8.11
CA THR A 102 -17.62 -8.74 7.68
C THR A 102 -18.11 -10.18 7.87
N PHE A 103 -17.26 -11.18 7.64
CA PHE A 103 -17.56 -12.57 8.01
C PHE A 103 -17.80 -12.68 9.53
N GLY A 104 -16.94 -12.09 10.37
CA GLY A 104 -17.11 -12.06 11.82
C GLY A 104 -18.48 -11.53 12.26
N MET A 105 -18.99 -10.49 11.60
CA MET A 105 -20.34 -9.96 11.84
C MET A 105 -21.44 -10.97 11.56
N THR A 106 -21.32 -11.78 10.50
CA THR A 106 -22.28 -12.87 10.23
C THR A 106 -22.27 -13.95 11.32
N GLN A 107 -21.18 -14.04 12.08
CA GLN A 107 -21.02 -14.95 13.21
C GLN A 107 -21.41 -14.31 14.56
N GLY A 108 -21.98 -13.09 14.53
CA GLY A 108 -22.36 -12.36 15.74
C GLY A 108 -21.20 -11.68 16.47
N VAL A 109 -20.02 -11.58 15.85
CA VAL A 109 -18.86 -10.87 16.41
C VAL A 109 -18.82 -9.46 15.84
N SER A 110 -18.84 -8.45 16.69
CA SER A 110 -18.79 -7.06 16.22
C SER A 110 -17.44 -6.71 15.58
N PRO A 111 -17.38 -5.69 14.69
CA PRO A 111 -16.12 -5.17 14.16
C PRO A 111 -15.10 -4.81 15.26
N ALA A 112 -15.58 -4.19 16.35
CA ALA A 112 -14.74 -3.79 17.47
C ALA A 112 -14.12 -5.00 18.21
N GLN A 113 -14.93 -6.02 18.51
CA GLN A 113 -14.42 -7.25 19.11
C GLN A 113 -13.46 -7.99 18.18
N THR A 114 -13.76 -8.01 16.87
CA THR A 114 -12.89 -8.64 15.87
C THR A 114 -11.53 -7.96 15.83
N LEU A 115 -11.50 -6.63 15.78
CA LEU A 115 -10.26 -5.84 15.83
C LEU A 115 -9.48 -6.11 17.13
N GLU A 116 -10.16 -6.08 18.28
CA GLU A 116 -9.51 -6.27 19.59
C GLU A 116 -8.84 -7.65 19.70
N VAL A 117 -9.56 -8.70 19.31
CA VAL A 117 -9.09 -10.08 19.44
C VAL A 117 -8.00 -10.38 18.42
N ILE A 118 -8.23 -10.09 17.13
CA ILE A 118 -7.30 -10.46 16.07
C ILE A 118 -5.97 -9.72 16.20
N SER A 119 -5.96 -8.47 16.67
CA SER A 119 -4.71 -7.71 16.94
C SER A 119 -3.78 -8.40 17.94
N LYS A 120 -4.28 -9.35 18.74
CA LYS A 120 -3.51 -10.13 19.72
C LYS A 120 -3.25 -11.57 19.25
N CYS A 121 -3.70 -11.93 18.05
CA CYS A 121 -3.63 -13.29 17.51
C CYS A 121 -2.73 -13.35 16.26
N ALA A 122 -2.35 -14.57 15.88
CA ALA A 122 -1.46 -14.82 14.73
C ALA A 122 -2.04 -14.35 13.38
N GLY A 123 -3.36 -14.12 13.29
CA GLY A 123 -4.02 -13.61 12.09
C GLY A 123 -3.84 -12.10 11.85
N THR A 124 -3.19 -11.38 12.78
CA THR A 124 -3.00 -9.93 12.63
C THR A 124 -2.05 -9.57 11.50
N SER A 125 -2.18 -8.34 11.03
CA SER A 125 -1.17 -7.64 10.24
C SER A 125 -1.27 -6.15 10.53
N TRP A 126 -0.21 -5.39 10.21
CA TRP A 126 -0.27 -3.93 10.36
C TRP A 126 -1.44 -3.30 9.59
N MET A 127 -1.76 -3.82 8.40
CA MET A 127 -2.89 -3.33 7.61
C MET A 127 -4.24 -3.68 8.24
N PHE A 128 -4.36 -4.87 8.84
CA PHE A 128 -5.56 -5.25 9.57
C PHE A 128 -5.81 -4.31 10.75
N GLU A 129 -4.79 -4.10 11.59
CA GLU A 129 -4.90 -3.22 12.77
C GLU A 129 -5.22 -1.78 12.36
N ASN A 130 -4.52 -1.28 11.33
CA ASN A 130 -4.63 0.11 10.92
C ASN A 130 -5.96 0.40 10.20
N ARG A 131 -6.39 -0.44 9.25
CA ARG A 131 -7.64 -0.22 8.49
C ARG A 131 -8.88 -0.74 9.20
N GLY A 132 -8.76 -1.80 9.98
CA GLY A 132 -9.85 -2.28 10.81
C GLY A 132 -10.33 -1.23 11.80
N ALA A 133 -9.42 -0.40 12.33
CA ALA A 133 -9.77 0.75 13.17
C ALA A 133 -10.67 1.77 12.45
N HIS A 134 -10.46 2.00 11.15
CA HIS A 134 -11.29 2.90 10.35
C HIS A 134 -12.72 2.33 10.18
N VAL A 135 -12.84 1.02 9.91
CA VAL A 135 -14.13 0.31 9.85
C VAL A 135 -14.87 0.39 11.18
N VAL A 136 -14.17 0.18 12.31
CA VAL A 136 -14.77 0.28 13.66
C VAL A 136 -15.25 1.70 13.97
N ALA A 137 -14.47 2.71 13.57
CA ALA A 137 -14.84 4.11 13.74
C ALA A 137 -16.00 4.55 12.81
N GLY A 138 -16.24 3.82 11.73
CA GLY A 138 -17.17 4.22 10.68
C GLY A 138 -16.70 5.48 9.92
N ASP A 139 -15.40 5.77 9.95
CA ASP A 139 -14.79 6.91 9.25
C ASP A 139 -14.04 6.41 8.01
N TYR A 140 -14.61 6.70 6.85
CA TYR A 140 -14.05 6.35 5.54
C TYR A 140 -13.45 7.56 4.82
N LYS A 141 -13.11 8.63 5.55
CA LYS A 141 -12.33 9.74 4.99
C LYS A 141 -10.95 9.22 4.56
N PRO A 142 -10.53 9.45 3.30
CA PRO A 142 -9.34 8.80 2.77
C PRO A 142 -8.05 9.29 3.43
N HIS A 143 -7.34 8.36 4.07
CA HIS A 143 -5.89 8.48 4.32
C HIS A 143 -5.08 7.85 3.18
N SER A 144 -5.72 6.90 2.48
CA SER A 144 -5.30 6.23 1.26
C SER A 144 -6.58 5.78 0.56
N SER A 145 -6.75 6.10 -0.72
CA SER A 145 -8.03 5.84 -1.39
C SER A 145 -8.14 4.42 -1.96
N VAL A 146 -9.35 3.90 -2.13
CA VAL A 146 -9.59 2.62 -2.84
C VAL A 146 -8.87 2.58 -4.20
N ASP A 147 -8.96 3.65 -4.99
CA ASP A 147 -8.38 3.70 -6.33
C ASP A 147 -6.84 3.62 -6.36
N ILE A 148 -6.15 3.89 -5.23
CA ILE A 148 -4.69 3.69 -5.19
C ILE A 148 -4.33 2.23 -5.38
N TRP A 149 -5.18 1.31 -4.93
CA TRP A 149 -4.94 -0.13 -5.00
C TRP A 149 -5.16 -0.70 -6.40
N LEU A 150 -6.03 -0.09 -7.22
CA LEU A 150 -6.13 -0.42 -8.65
C LEU A 150 -4.79 -0.18 -9.34
N LYS A 151 -4.16 0.97 -9.06
CA LYS A 151 -2.85 1.33 -9.62
C LYS A 151 -1.72 0.48 -9.03
N ASP A 152 -1.62 0.38 -7.70
CA ASP A 152 -0.49 -0.29 -7.05
C ASP A 152 -0.50 -1.82 -7.25
N LEU A 153 -1.66 -2.49 -7.13
CA LEU A 153 -1.75 -3.93 -7.42
C LEU A 153 -1.69 -4.21 -8.92
N GLY A 154 -2.16 -3.29 -9.77
CA GLY A 154 -1.96 -3.35 -11.22
C GLY A 154 -0.47 -3.38 -11.60
N ILE A 155 0.32 -2.45 -11.05
CA ILE A 155 1.78 -2.44 -11.23
C ILE A 155 2.40 -3.76 -10.77
N ALA A 156 1.99 -4.29 -9.61
CA ALA A 156 2.52 -5.55 -9.09
C ALA A 156 2.19 -6.75 -10.01
N LEU A 157 0.97 -6.82 -10.55
CA LEU A 157 0.56 -7.87 -11.48
C LEU A 157 1.28 -7.76 -12.83
N ASP A 158 1.53 -6.55 -13.33
CA ASP A 158 2.32 -6.34 -14.55
C ASP A 158 3.76 -6.84 -14.38
N ILE A 159 4.37 -6.55 -13.22
CA ILE A 159 5.72 -7.06 -12.87
C ILE A 159 5.70 -8.58 -12.80
N ALA A 160 4.71 -9.17 -12.14
CA ALA A 160 4.56 -10.63 -12.03
C ALA A 160 4.39 -11.28 -13.41
N GLY A 161 3.57 -10.71 -14.28
CA GLY A 161 3.35 -11.19 -15.65
C GLY A 161 4.63 -11.20 -16.48
N LYS A 162 5.43 -10.12 -16.44
CA LYS A 162 6.75 -10.05 -17.09
C LYS A 162 7.72 -11.11 -16.55
N ALA A 163 7.66 -11.39 -15.26
CA ALA A 163 8.46 -12.43 -14.61
C ALA A 163 7.92 -13.86 -14.83
N LYS A 164 6.79 -14.03 -15.53
CA LYS A 164 6.05 -15.30 -15.65
C LYS A 164 5.70 -15.90 -14.28
N PHE A 165 5.51 -15.05 -13.28
CA PHE A 165 5.14 -15.41 -11.93
C PHE A 165 3.61 -15.36 -11.78
N SER A 166 3.03 -16.42 -11.24
CA SER A 166 1.60 -16.45 -10.92
C SER A 166 1.34 -15.82 -9.55
N ALA A 167 0.61 -14.69 -9.53
CA ALA A 167 0.26 -13.96 -8.31
C ALA A 167 -1.27 -13.99 -8.03
N PRO A 168 -1.85 -15.16 -7.74
CA PRO A 168 -3.31 -15.34 -7.67
C PRO A 168 -3.96 -14.54 -6.54
N LEU A 169 -3.33 -14.45 -5.36
CA LEU A 169 -3.87 -13.69 -4.23
C LEU A 169 -3.95 -12.19 -4.54
N THR A 170 -2.92 -11.65 -5.20
CA THR A 170 -2.90 -10.26 -5.66
C THR A 170 -4.01 -9.99 -6.68
N ALA A 171 -4.24 -10.92 -7.61
CA ALA A 171 -5.31 -10.81 -8.60
C ALA A 171 -6.69 -10.79 -7.94
N VAL A 172 -6.95 -11.68 -6.98
CA VAL A 172 -8.22 -11.71 -6.23
C VAL A 172 -8.41 -10.44 -5.40
N ALA A 173 -7.36 -9.99 -4.69
CA ALA A 173 -7.41 -8.75 -3.92
C ALA A 173 -7.73 -7.54 -4.82
N LEU A 174 -7.08 -7.43 -5.98
CA LEU A 174 -7.37 -6.37 -6.96
C LEU A 174 -8.85 -6.37 -7.38
N GLN A 175 -9.47 -7.53 -7.60
CA GLN A 175 -10.89 -7.59 -7.95
C GLN A 175 -11.81 -7.02 -6.86
N GLN A 176 -11.43 -7.13 -5.59
CA GLN A 176 -12.21 -6.53 -4.49
C GLN A 176 -12.16 -5.00 -4.56
N PHE A 177 -10.99 -4.43 -4.82
CA PHE A 177 -10.86 -2.98 -5.01
C PHE A 177 -11.54 -2.49 -6.28
N VAL A 178 -11.51 -3.26 -7.38
CA VAL A 178 -12.27 -2.96 -8.60
C VAL A 178 -13.76 -2.92 -8.32
N ALA A 179 -14.29 -3.89 -7.56
CA ALA A 179 -15.70 -3.91 -7.18
C ALA A 179 -16.07 -2.71 -6.29
N ALA A 180 -15.19 -2.31 -5.37
CA ALA A 180 -15.36 -1.13 -4.52
C ALA A 180 -15.38 0.16 -5.33
N SER A 181 -14.37 0.36 -6.20
CA SER A 181 -14.28 1.51 -7.09
C SER A 181 -15.51 1.62 -8.01
N GLY A 182 -15.88 0.52 -8.66
CA GLY A 182 -17.07 0.45 -9.53
C GLY A 182 -18.41 0.63 -8.80
N SER A 183 -18.43 0.52 -7.48
CA SER A 183 -19.60 0.83 -6.64
C SER A 183 -19.64 2.28 -6.14
N GLY A 184 -18.71 3.13 -6.60
CA GLY A 184 -18.65 4.56 -6.24
C GLY A 184 -17.74 4.89 -5.05
N TYR A 185 -17.02 3.90 -4.50
CA TYR A 185 -16.16 4.10 -3.32
C TYR A 185 -14.70 4.45 -3.65
N GLY A 186 -14.38 4.72 -4.93
CA GLY A 186 -13.00 4.91 -5.40
C GLY A 186 -12.18 5.97 -4.66
N LEU A 187 -12.85 7.05 -4.23
CA LEU A 187 -12.24 8.17 -3.50
C LEU A 187 -12.36 8.06 -1.97
N GLU A 188 -13.05 7.05 -1.45
CA GLU A 188 -13.10 6.79 -0.01
C GLU A 188 -11.82 6.11 0.47
N ASP A 189 -11.62 6.08 1.79
CA ASP A 189 -10.55 5.31 2.42
C ASP A 189 -10.56 3.86 1.94
N ASP A 190 -9.38 3.27 1.76
CA ASP A 190 -9.25 1.92 1.25
C ASP A 190 -9.87 0.83 2.15
N ALA A 191 -10.19 1.15 3.42
CA ALA A 191 -11.04 0.34 4.28
C ALA A 191 -12.48 0.17 3.74
N ALA A 192 -12.95 1.05 2.86
CA ALA A 192 -14.27 1.01 2.23
C ALA A 192 -14.47 -0.23 1.34
N VAL A 193 -13.40 -0.99 1.03
CA VAL A 193 -13.56 -2.31 0.41
C VAL A 193 -14.43 -3.26 1.26
N ALA A 194 -14.48 -3.07 2.58
CA ALA A 194 -15.40 -3.78 3.48
C ALA A 194 -16.88 -3.56 3.14
N LYS A 195 -17.25 -2.40 2.57
CA LYS A 195 -18.64 -2.09 2.18
C LYS A 195 -19.17 -3.05 1.13
N ILE A 196 -18.30 -3.57 0.25
CA ILE A 196 -18.68 -4.56 -0.76
C ILE A 196 -19.08 -5.87 -0.11
N TYR A 197 -18.28 -6.36 0.83
CA TYR A 197 -18.58 -7.59 1.56
C TYR A 197 -19.84 -7.43 2.43
N ALA A 198 -19.96 -6.31 3.16
CA ALA A 198 -21.13 -6.03 3.99
C ALA A 198 -22.41 -5.96 3.16
N ARG A 199 -22.40 -5.23 2.04
CA ARG A 199 -23.52 -5.16 1.09
C ARG A 199 -23.93 -6.54 0.59
N ASN A 200 -22.97 -7.36 0.18
CA ASN A 200 -23.24 -8.71 -0.34
C ASN A 200 -23.82 -9.65 0.73
N ALA A 201 -23.48 -9.43 2.00
CA ALA A 201 -23.98 -10.19 3.14
C ALA A 201 -25.24 -9.59 3.79
N GLY A 202 -25.77 -8.46 3.28
CA GLY A 202 -26.91 -7.77 3.89
C GLY A 202 -26.61 -7.17 5.27
N LEU A 203 -25.35 -6.84 5.54
CA LEU A 203 -24.88 -6.25 6.79
C LEU A 203 -24.78 -4.72 6.68
N LYS A 204 -24.90 -4.03 7.81
CA LYS A 204 -24.61 -2.60 7.93
C LYS A 204 -23.32 -2.39 8.71
N LEU A 205 -22.35 -1.71 8.11
CA LEU A 205 -21.11 -1.33 8.79
C LEU A 205 -21.33 -0.13 9.71
N PRO A 206 -20.47 0.06 10.73
CA PRO A 206 -20.44 1.33 11.47
C PRO A 206 -20.31 2.52 10.52
N GLY A 207 -21.02 3.60 10.82
CA GLY A 207 -21.06 4.81 9.98
C GLY A 207 -21.99 4.74 8.77
N GLU A 208 -22.55 3.58 8.44
CA GLU A 208 -23.57 3.44 7.40
C GLU A 208 -24.98 3.43 8.02
N GLY A 209 -25.82 4.39 7.61
CA GLY A 209 -27.22 4.53 8.05
C GLY A 209 -28.14 3.47 7.46
#